data_AF-A0A8J2X616-F1
#
_entry.id   AF-A0A8J2X616-F1
#
_cell.length_a   1.000
_cell.length_b   1.000
_cell.length_c   1.000
_cell.angle_alpha   90.00
_cell.angle_beta   90.00
_cell.angle_gamma   90.00
#
_symmetry.space_group_name_H-M   'P 1'
#
loop_
_entity.id
_entity.type
_entity.pdbx_description
1 polymer ?
#
loop_
_entity_poly.entity_id
_entity_poly.type
_entity_poly.pdbx_seq_one_letter_code
_entity_poly.pdbx_strand_id
1 'polypeptide(L)'
;MNTKNTVLEQLGGVETVRVAVEHFYNRVLQDNRINHFFAGVDMVKQKAHQTAFLSYALGGSNHYEGMSMRKAHQHLVERMGLNNEHFDAVVEDLVKTLEELKVAPELIEQVVVVLSDPNQRKNVLNQ
;
A
#
# COMPACT_ATOMS: atom_id res chain seq x y z
N MET A 1 -21.34 -19.25 -12.77
CA MET A 1 -19.92 -19.01 -13.12
C MET A 1 -19.42 -17.93 -12.19
N ASN A 2 -18.44 -18.22 -11.34
CA ASN A 2 -17.97 -17.27 -10.33
C ASN A 2 -16.82 -16.44 -10.93
N THR A 3 -17.15 -15.50 -11.83
CA THR A 3 -16.16 -14.75 -12.63
C THR A 3 -15.66 -13.51 -11.88
N LYS A 4 -15.06 -13.70 -10.71
CA LYS A 4 -14.18 -12.66 -10.14
C LYS A 4 -12.77 -12.98 -10.61
N ASN A 5 -12.36 -12.37 -11.72
CA ASN A 5 -11.12 -12.67 -12.44
C ASN A 5 -9.89 -11.96 -11.84
N THR A 6 -10.08 -10.94 -11.00
CA THR A 6 -8.99 -10.17 -10.39
C THR A 6 -9.09 -10.14 -8.86
N VAL A 7 -7.95 -9.93 -8.18
CA VAL A 7 -7.92 -9.77 -6.71
C VAL A 7 -8.77 -8.58 -6.28
N LEU A 8 -8.76 -7.50 -7.09
CA LEU A 8 -9.62 -6.34 -6.90
C LEU A 8 -11.11 -6.70 -6.85
N GLU A 9 -11.61 -7.49 -7.81
CA GLU A 9 -13.00 -7.95 -7.82
C GLU A 9 -13.31 -8.87 -6.64
N GLN A 10 -12.36 -9.74 -6.27
CA GLN A 10 -12.47 -10.63 -5.12
C GLN A 10 -12.63 -9.86 -3.81
N LEU A 11 -11.88 -8.77 -3.63
CA LEU A 11 -12.00 -7.83 -2.51
C LEU A 11 -13.31 -7.01 -2.50
N GLY A 12 -14.06 -6.97 -3.61
CA GLY A 12 -15.28 -6.17 -3.71
C GLY A 12 -15.10 -4.84 -4.45
N GLY A 13 -13.98 -4.66 -5.14
CA GLY A 13 -13.73 -3.53 -6.03
C GLY A 13 -13.02 -2.35 -5.37
N VAL A 14 -12.93 -1.26 -6.12
CA VAL A 14 -12.18 -0.04 -5.76
C VAL A 14 -12.67 0.58 -4.47
N GLU A 15 -13.97 0.52 -4.19
CA GLU A 15 -14.54 1.11 -2.98
C GLU A 15 -14.07 0.38 -1.71
N THR A 16 -13.96 -0.96 -1.74
CA THR A 16 -13.35 -1.71 -0.63
C THR A 16 -11.89 -1.32 -0.44
N VAL A 17 -11.14 -1.18 -1.53
CA VAL A 17 -9.74 -0.72 -1.47
C VAL A 17 -9.64 0.68 -0.88
N ARG A 18 -10.56 1.59 -1.23
CA ARG A 18 -10.62 2.95 -0.68
C ARG A 18 -10.83 2.93 0.83
N VAL A 19 -11.75 2.11 1.32
CA VAL A 19 -11.98 1.92 2.77
C VAL A 19 -10.75 1.32 3.43
N ALA A 20 -10.14 0.29 2.85
CA ALA A 20 -8.91 -0.30 3.37
C ALA A 20 -7.77 0.73 3.48
N VAL A 21 -7.60 1.59 2.49
CA VAL A 21 -6.61 2.67 2.50
C VAL A 21 -6.89 3.70 3.60
N GLU A 22 -8.15 4.03 3.86
CA GLU A 22 -8.53 4.95 4.94
C GLU A 22 -8.10 4.39 6.31
N HIS A 23 -8.46 3.13 6.59
CA HIS A 23 -8.06 2.45 7.83
C HIS A 23 -6.54 2.27 7.94
N PHE A 24 -5.89 1.93 6.84
CA PHE A 24 -4.45 1.73 6.76
C PHE A 24 -3.69 2.99 7.14
N TYR A 25 -4.05 4.15 6.58
CA TYR A 25 -3.37 5.39 6.96
C TYR A 25 -3.71 5.87 8.36
N ASN A 26 -4.90 5.57 8.88
CA ASN A 26 -5.19 5.84 10.29
C ASN A 26 -4.28 5.04 11.21
N ARG A 27 -3.90 3.81 10.83
CA ARG A 27 -2.91 3.00 11.55
C ARG A 27 -1.49 3.55 11.39
N VAL A 28 -1.05 3.79 10.15
CA VAL A 28 0.31 4.29 9.84
C VAL A 28 0.62 5.60 10.57
N LEU A 29 -0.36 6.50 10.67
CA LEU A 29 -0.17 7.78 11.37
C LEU A 29 -0.06 7.63 12.89
N GLN A 30 -0.44 6.48 13.46
CA GLN A 30 -0.26 6.13 14.87
C GLN A 30 0.96 5.24 15.12
N ASP A 31 1.59 4.70 14.07
CA ASP A 31 2.79 3.89 14.20
C ASP A 31 4.04 4.78 14.31
N ASN A 32 4.61 4.85 15.51
CA ASN A 32 5.81 5.63 15.81
C ASN A 32 7.04 5.22 14.98
N ARG A 33 7.06 4.00 14.41
CA ARG A 33 8.14 3.55 13.52
C ARG A 33 8.17 4.31 12.21
N ILE A 34 7.01 4.80 11.72
CA ILE A 34 6.87 5.29 10.34
C ILE A 34 6.05 6.58 10.18
N ASN A 35 5.30 7.02 11.19
CA ASN A 35 4.42 8.19 11.09
C ASN A 35 5.16 9.48 10.66
N HIS A 36 6.43 9.62 11.05
CA HIS A 36 7.25 10.79 10.77
C HIS A 36 7.58 10.96 9.28
N PHE A 37 7.55 9.90 8.47
CA PHE A 37 7.69 10.00 7.00
C PHE A 37 6.51 10.74 6.35
N PHE A 38 5.37 10.82 7.05
CA PHE A 38 4.15 11.46 6.56
C PHE A 38 3.96 12.87 7.13
N ALA A 39 4.93 13.39 7.87
CA ALA A 39 4.87 14.76 8.39
C ALA A 39 4.83 15.78 7.23
N GLY A 40 3.77 16.58 7.17
CA GLY A 40 3.57 17.58 6.12
C GLY A 40 3.07 17.01 4.78
N VAL A 41 2.77 15.70 4.70
CA VAL A 41 2.15 15.08 3.53
C VAL A 41 0.65 15.41 3.50
N ASP A 42 0.15 15.79 2.33
CA ASP A 42 -1.29 15.92 2.08
C ASP A 42 -1.94 14.53 2.09
N MET A 43 -2.49 14.13 3.24
CA MET A 43 -3.04 12.79 3.43
C MET A 43 -4.27 12.52 2.56
N VAL A 44 -5.00 13.54 2.13
CA VAL A 44 -6.13 13.36 1.19
C VAL A 44 -5.60 12.89 -0.16
N LYS A 45 -4.58 13.57 -0.68
CA LYS A 45 -3.92 13.17 -1.93
C LYS A 45 -3.21 11.83 -1.80
N GLN A 46 -2.52 11.60 -0.68
CA GLN A 46 -1.80 10.36 -0.44
C GLN A 46 -2.76 9.16 -0.43
N LYS A 47 -3.89 9.26 0.28
CA LYS A 47 -4.93 8.22 0.30
C LYS A 47 -5.49 7.96 -1.10
N ALA A 48 -5.88 9.00 -1.83
CA ALA A 48 -6.41 8.86 -3.19
C ALA A 48 -5.41 8.16 -4.13
N HIS A 49 -4.14 8.55 -4.06
CA HIS A 49 -3.06 7.98 -4.85
C HIS A 49 -2.79 6.52 -4.46
N GLN A 50 -2.77 6.18 -3.17
CA GLN A 50 -2.59 4.81 -2.71
C GLN A 50 -3.77 3.91 -3.12
N THR A 51 -5.01 4.42 -3.09
CA THR A 51 -6.19 3.70 -3.60
C THR A 51 -6.04 3.40 -5.09
N ALA A 52 -5.60 4.37 -5.89
CA ALA A 52 -5.36 4.18 -7.32
C ALA A 52 -4.26 3.14 -7.58
N PHE A 53 -3.13 3.24 -6.87
CA PHE A 53 -2.02 2.29 -6.94
C PHE A 53 -2.46 0.86 -6.61
N LEU A 54 -3.11 0.65 -5.46
CA LEU A 54 -3.57 -0.67 -5.05
C LEU A 54 -4.62 -1.25 -6.00
N SER A 55 -5.54 -0.42 -6.49
CA SER A 55 -6.54 -0.88 -7.46
C SER A 55 -5.88 -1.37 -8.75
N TYR A 56 -4.87 -0.65 -9.26
CA TYR A 56 -4.07 -1.10 -10.41
C TYR A 56 -3.31 -2.39 -10.11
N ALA A 57 -2.55 -2.41 -9.01
CA ALA A 57 -1.69 -3.53 -8.64
C ALA A 57 -2.48 -4.84 -8.41
N LEU A 58 -3.73 -4.74 -7.98
CA LEU A 58 -4.62 -5.88 -7.72
C LEU A 58 -5.44 -6.33 -8.95
N GLY A 59 -5.06 -5.86 -10.14
CA GLY A 59 -5.61 -6.29 -11.43
C GLY A 59 -6.63 -5.35 -12.05
N GLY A 60 -6.76 -4.11 -11.55
CA GLY A 60 -7.59 -3.09 -12.18
C GLY A 60 -7.09 -2.71 -13.58
N SER A 61 -8.02 -2.41 -14.50
CA SER A 61 -7.71 -2.07 -15.90
C SER A 61 -7.12 -0.66 -16.10
N ASN A 62 -7.09 0.15 -15.04
CA ASN A 62 -6.61 1.52 -15.10
C ASN A 62 -5.09 1.57 -14.95
N HIS A 63 -4.42 2.33 -15.81
CA HIS A 63 -3.01 2.63 -15.61
C HIS A 63 -2.82 3.49 -14.35
N TYR A 64 -1.84 3.12 -13.54
CA TYR A 64 -1.37 3.97 -12.45
C TYR A 64 -0.43 5.05 -13.01
N GLU A 65 -0.93 6.28 -13.04
CA GLU A 65 -0.16 7.47 -13.42
C GLU A 65 0.42 8.12 -12.16
N GLY A 66 1.73 7.94 -11.94
CA GLY A 66 2.42 8.48 -10.78
C GLY A 66 3.93 8.48 -10.95
N MET A 67 4.65 9.04 -9.98
CA MET A 67 6.10 8.88 -9.94
C MET A 67 6.45 7.41 -9.81
N SER A 68 7.60 7.02 -10.38
CA SER A 68 8.16 5.71 -10.09
C SER A 68 8.41 5.59 -8.59
N MET A 69 8.25 4.39 -8.05
CA MET A 69 8.45 4.13 -6.62
C MET A 69 9.84 4.56 -6.15
N ARG A 70 10.86 4.36 -6.99
CA ARG A 70 12.22 4.83 -6.73
C ARG A 70 12.27 6.34 -6.53
N LYS A 71 11.77 7.11 -7.50
CA LYS A 71 11.80 8.57 -7.45
C LYS A 71 10.93 9.13 -6.32
N ALA A 72 9.76 8.54 -6.08
CA ALA A 72 8.84 8.96 -5.03
C ALA A 72 9.47 8.85 -3.63
N HIS A 73 10.24 7.79 -3.38
CA HIS A 73 10.81 7.49 -2.05
C HIS A 73 12.29 7.89 -1.90
N GLN A 74 12.96 8.32 -2.97
CA GLN A 74 14.39 8.67 -2.97
C GLN A 74 14.75 9.63 -1.83
N HIS A 75 14.00 10.73 -1.69
CA HIS A 75 14.28 11.73 -0.66
C HIS A 75 14.10 11.18 0.78
N LEU A 76 13.21 10.20 0.98
CA LEU A 76 12.99 9.55 2.27
C LEU A 76 14.18 8.65 2.63
N VAL A 77 14.75 7.94 1.65
CA VAL A 77 15.97 7.14 1.83
C VAL A 77 17.16 8.06 2.12
N GLU A 78 17.40 9.06 1.27
CA GLU A 78 18.57 9.92 1.33
C GLU A 78 18.59 10.85 2.56
N ARG A 79 17.43 11.29 3.04
CA ARG A 79 17.34 12.35 4.07
C ARG A 79 16.73 11.91 5.38
N MET A 80 15.94 10.83 5.37
CA MET A 80 15.17 10.40 6.55
C MET A 80 15.51 8.97 6.98
N GLY A 81 16.40 8.28 6.26
CA GLY A 81 16.86 6.94 6.64
C GLY A 81 15.81 5.85 6.42
N LEU A 82 14.91 5.99 5.44
CA LEU A 82 13.99 4.93 5.05
C LEU A 82 14.77 3.64 4.75
N ASN A 83 14.35 2.53 5.36
CA ASN A 83 15.11 1.27 5.37
C ASN A 83 14.15 0.06 5.43
N ASN A 84 14.70 -1.16 5.55
CA ASN A 84 13.90 -2.39 5.58
C ASN A 84 12.91 -2.46 6.75
N GLU A 85 13.29 -2.01 7.95
CA GLU A 85 12.40 -2.04 9.12
C GLU A 85 11.16 -1.17 8.90
N HIS A 86 11.34 0.00 8.28
CA HIS A 86 10.25 0.90 7.92
C HIS A 86 9.34 0.30 6.85
N PHE A 87 9.91 -0.39 5.86
CA PHE A 87 9.13 -1.09 4.83
C PHE A 87 8.31 -2.22 5.46
N ASP A 88 8.92 -3.01 6.34
CA ASP A 88 8.25 -4.11 7.02
C ASP A 88 7.12 -3.61 7.92
N ALA A 89 7.32 -2.49 8.62
CA ALA A 89 6.28 -1.83 9.41
C ALA A 89 5.06 -1.43 8.56
N VAL A 90 5.28 -0.87 7.37
CA VAL A 90 4.20 -0.52 6.43
C VAL A 90 3.42 -1.75 5.97
N VAL A 91 4.12 -2.85 5.64
CA VAL A 91 3.47 -4.11 5.23
C VAL A 91 2.67 -4.71 6.40
N GLU A 92 3.25 -4.72 7.59
CA GLU A 92 2.59 -5.21 8.81
C GLU A 92 1.30 -4.43 9.12
N ASP A 93 1.35 -3.10 9.01
CA ASP A 93 0.20 -2.24 9.24
C ASP A 93 -0.91 -2.48 8.21
N LEU A 94 -0.54 -2.75 6.96
CA LEU A 94 -1.51 -3.13 5.95
C LEU A 94 -2.17 -4.47 6.25
N VAL A 95 -1.39 -5.49 6.62
CA VAL A 95 -1.93 -6.83 6.99
C VAL A 95 -2.94 -6.69 8.12
N LYS A 96 -2.56 -6.03 9.21
CA LYS A 96 -3.45 -5.79 10.36
C LYS A 96 -4.74 -5.07 9.97
N THR A 97 -4.63 -4.10 9.05
CA THR A 97 -5.80 -3.39 8.53
C THR A 97 -6.76 -4.32 7.77
N LEU A 98 -6.23 -5.19 6.91
CA LEU A 98 -7.06 -6.12 6.15
C LEU A 98 -7.69 -7.19 7.05
N GLU A 99 -6.96 -7.66 8.07
CA GLU A 99 -7.49 -8.56 9.10
C GLU A 99 -8.64 -7.92 9.89
N GLU A 100 -8.50 -6.67 10.32
CA GLU A 100 -9.56 -5.92 11.01
C GLU A 100 -10.82 -5.72 10.14
N LEU A 101 -10.62 -5.53 8.85
CA LEU A 101 -11.69 -5.46 7.86
C LEU A 101 -12.26 -6.83 7.48
N LYS A 102 -11.79 -7.91 8.12
CA LYS A 102 -12.24 -9.29 7.92
C LYS A 102 -12.10 -9.76 6.47
N VAL A 103 -11.06 -9.28 5.79
CA VAL A 103 -10.67 -9.80 4.47
C VAL A 103 -10.23 -11.26 4.63
N ALA A 104 -10.62 -12.12 3.69
CA ALA A 104 -10.26 -13.53 3.73
C ALA A 104 -8.72 -13.70 3.73
N PRO A 105 -8.14 -14.60 4.55
CA PRO A 105 -6.69 -14.77 4.65
C PRO A 105 -6.00 -15.00 3.30
N GLU A 106 -6.64 -15.75 2.39
CA GLU A 106 -6.12 -16.04 1.06
C GLU A 106 -6.04 -14.79 0.17
N LEU A 107 -6.89 -13.79 0.41
CA LEU A 107 -6.83 -12.50 -0.28
C LEU A 107 -5.79 -11.58 0.36
N ILE A 108 -5.61 -11.63 1.67
CA ILE A 108 -4.54 -10.91 2.37
C ILE A 108 -3.18 -11.37 1.84
N GLU A 109 -2.96 -12.68 1.72
CA GLU A 109 -1.73 -13.25 1.15
C GLU A 109 -1.46 -12.73 -0.27
N GLN A 110 -2.48 -12.73 -1.13
CA GLN A 110 -2.35 -12.20 -2.49
C GLN A 110 -1.99 -10.71 -2.52
N VAL A 111 -2.61 -9.90 -1.66
CA VAL A 111 -2.29 -8.47 -1.53
C VAL A 111 -0.85 -8.28 -1.05
N VAL A 112 -0.42 -9.05 -0.04
CA VAL A 112 0.95 -8.99 0.49
C VAL A 112 1.95 -9.37 -0.58
N VAL A 113 1.75 -10.47 -1.32
CA VAL A 113 2.65 -10.91 -2.40
C VAL A 113 2.88 -9.80 -3.42
N VAL A 114 1.83 -9.10 -3.83
CA VAL A 114 1.92 -7.97 -4.78
C VAL A 114 2.73 -6.81 -4.21
N LEU A 115 2.58 -6.51 -2.92
CA LEU A 115 3.17 -5.31 -2.30
C LEU A 115 4.56 -5.51 -1.72
N SER A 116 4.85 -6.73 -1.27
CA SER A 116 6.17 -7.13 -0.79
C SER A 116 7.06 -7.71 -1.90
N ASP A 117 6.69 -7.52 -3.18
CA ASP A 117 7.51 -7.93 -4.31
C ASP A 117 8.95 -7.42 -4.14
N PRO A 118 9.97 -8.28 -4.32
CA PRO A 118 11.36 -7.89 -4.11
C PRO A 118 11.83 -6.71 -4.96
N ASN A 119 11.30 -6.55 -6.18
CA ASN A 119 11.64 -5.40 -7.02
C ASN A 119 10.95 -4.13 -6.50
N GLN A 120 9.72 -4.25 -6.03
CA GLN A 120 9.00 -3.15 -5.39
C GLN A 120 9.74 -2.66 -4.14
N ARG A 121 10.19 -3.58 -3.28
CA ARG A 121 11.04 -3.24 -2.12
C ARG A 121 12.31 -2.51 -2.54
N LYS A 122 13.05 -3.06 -3.51
CA LYS A 122 14.28 -2.40 -4.02
C LYS A 122 14.01 -1.00 -4.56
N ASN A 123 12.90 -0.82 -5.27
CA ASN A 123 12.53 0.49 -5.77
C ASN A 123 12.21 1.46 -4.64
N VAL A 124 11.37 1.10 -3.67
CA VAL A 124 11.05 1.97 -2.52
C VAL A 124 12.31 2.31 -1.72
N LEU A 125 13.15 1.32 -1.43
CA LEU A 125 14.38 1.49 -0.65
C LEU A 125 15.57 2.05 -1.44
N ASN A 126 15.37 2.34 -2.73
CA ASN A 126 16.42 2.85 -3.62
C ASN A 126 17.69 1.96 -3.66
N GLN A 127 17.50 0.63 -3.65
CA GLN A 127 18.54 -0.41 -3.73
C GLN A 127 18.66 -1.03 -5.13
#